data_AF-A0A0K9P0I3-F1
#
_entry.id   AF-A0A0K9P0I3-F1
#
_cell.length_a   1.000
_cell.length_b   1.000
_cell.length_c   1.000
_cell.angle_alpha   90.00
_cell.angle_beta   90.00
_cell.angle_gamma   90.00
#
_symmetry.space_group_name_H-M   'P 1'
#
loop_
_entity.id
_entity.type
_entity.pdbx_description
1 polymer ?
#
loop_
_entity_poly.entity_id
_entity_poly.type
_entity_poly.pdbx_seq_one_letter_code
_entity_poly.pdbx_strand_id
1 'polypeptide(L)'
;MNTMFAALFSKLGIPLKTSVSVSVIESALNGTVTVTPLPLGKSSTRKVDKQCAQFFGVTIDEEQARLGIVVRVTSSAQSKFKLLYFEQESNGGYGLALQEDSQITGEITSAGMYFLHFQVYRLNPAVNTLAVSKDPEAVLFKKLDGFHPCEVSELKSGPHIFAVYGDNFFKSSTYTIEAMCAKSYEQTSEKLKGIEAKLLAKKNDLHRFESEYRKAAAHFQEVTNKYAQEKEVVNNLLTERDAIQASFTTVKPTANTIVNNGGGIKVSNGDFNPAIPKVNENINAKDKFDVKKWFSKWNHSEDKG
;
A
#
# COMPACT_ATOMS: atom_id res chain seq x y z
N MET A 1 -28.48 15.58 -8.49
CA MET A 1 -27.26 16.41 -8.57
C MET A 1 -25.95 15.62 -8.31
N ASN A 2 -25.96 14.28 -8.34
CA ASN A 2 -24.87 13.48 -7.74
C ASN A 2 -23.85 12.91 -8.73
N THR A 3 -24.15 12.93 -10.04
CA THR A 3 -23.34 12.28 -11.06
C THR A 3 -22.10 13.10 -11.46
N MET A 4 -22.19 14.43 -11.44
CA MET A 4 -21.07 15.30 -11.82
C MET A 4 -20.00 15.38 -10.71
N PHE A 5 -20.43 15.34 -9.44
CA PHE A 5 -19.50 15.29 -8.29
C PHE A 5 -18.78 13.94 -8.19
N ALA A 6 -19.47 12.81 -8.41
CA ALA A 6 -18.85 11.48 -8.35
C ALA A 6 -17.72 11.30 -9.38
N ALA A 7 -17.86 11.89 -10.58
CA ALA A 7 -16.86 11.83 -11.64
C ALA A 7 -15.59 12.65 -11.35
N LEU A 8 -15.69 13.74 -10.57
CA LEU A 8 -14.53 14.56 -10.19
C LEU A 8 -13.65 13.85 -9.16
N PHE A 9 -14.23 13.22 -8.13
CA PHE A 9 -13.48 12.49 -7.11
C PHE A 9 -12.87 11.19 -7.63
N SER A 10 -13.53 10.49 -8.55
CA SER A 10 -12.93 9.32 -9.21
C SER A 10 -11.69 9.67 -10.04
N LYS A 11 -11.62 10.89 -10.60
CA LYS A 11 -10.44 11.40 -11.32
C LYS A 11 -9.27 11.75 -10.41
N LEU A 12 -9.51 11.94 -9.11
CA LEU A 12 -8.48 12.20 -8.10
C LEU A 12 -7.95 10.91 -7.44
N GLY A 13 -8.39 9.73 -7.90
CA GLY A 13 -7.95 8.44 -7.35
C GLY A 13 -8.45 8.17 -5.93
N ILE A 14 -9.39 8.97 -5.41
CA ILE A 14 -10.00 8.76 -4.11
C ILE A 14 -11.22 7.86 -4.32
N PRO A 15 -11.26 6.64 -3.75
CA PRO A 15 -12.45 5.80 -3.79
C PRO A 15 -13.59 6.52 -3.06
N LEU A 16 -14.61 6.97 -3.79
CA LEU A 16 -15.88 7.37 -3.17
C LEU A 16 -16.59 6.09 -2.73
N LYS A 17 -16.58 5.82 -1.42
CA LYS A 17 -17.41 4.76 -0.85
C LYS A 17 -18.87 5.13 -1.09
N THR A 18 -19.52 4.43 -2.01
CA THR A 18 -20.95 4.60 -2.29
C THR A 18 -21.74 3.96 -1.16
N SER A 19 -22.73 4.68 -0.63
CA SER A 19 -23.67 4.14 0.36
C SER A 19 -24.80 3.38 -0.32
N VAL A 20 -25.33 2.37 0.38
CA VAL A 20 -26.60 1.73 0.00
C VAL A 20 -27.72 2.78 0.04
N SER A 21 -28.65 2.74 -0.91
CA SER A 21 -29.75 3.70 -0.97
C SER A 21 -30.64 3.60 0.27
N VAL A 22 -31.05 4.77 0.79
CA VAL A 22 -31.91 4.85 1.99
C VAL A 22 -33.21 4.08 1.78
N SER A 23 -33.80 4.14 0.59
CA SER A 23 -35.03 3.42 0.27
C SER A 23 -34.90 1.90 0.39
N VAL A 24 -33.75 1.32 0.04
CA VAL A 24 -33.49 -0.12 0.22
C VAL A 24 -33.39 -0.46 1.70
N ILE A 25 -32.71 0.38 2.49
CA ILE A 25 -32.57 0.19 3.94
C ILE A 25 -33.92 0.31 4.64
N GLU A 26 -34.71 1.34 4.32
CA GLU A 26 -36.06 1.53 4.89
C GLU A 26 -36.99 0.37 4.52
N SER A 27 -36.97 -0.09 3.26
CA SER A 27 -37.79 -1.23 2.84
C SER A 27 -37.43 -2.50 3.60
N ALA A 28 -36.13 -2.75 3.82
CA ALA A 28 -35.66 -3.89 4.59
C ALA A 28 -36.09 -3.77 6.06
N LEU A 29 -35.90 -2.60 6.68
CA LEU A 29 -36.23 -2.32 8.07
C LEU A 29 -37.74 -2.42 8.35
N ASN A 30 -38.58 -2.14 7.35
CA ASN A 30 -40.03 -2.28 7.42
C ASN A 30 -40.53 -3.69 7.06
N GLY A 31 -39.63 -4.61 6.69
CA GLY A 31 -39.99 -5.98 6.31
C GLY A 31 -40.76 -6.08 4.98
N THR A 32 -40.72 -5.05 4.14
CA THR A 32 -41.50 -4.99 2.88
C THR A 32 -40.74 -5.55 1.68
N VAL A 33 -39.60 -6.21 1.91
CA VAL A 33 -38.74 -6.78 0.86
C VAL A 33 -39.12 -8.22 0.54
N THR A 34 -39.06 -8.58 -0.74
CA THR A 34 -39.25 -9.97 -1.15
C THR A 34 -37.95 -10.74 -0.96
N VAL A 35 -37.98 -11.75 -0.09
CA VAL A 35 -36.84 -12.63 0.20
C VAL A 35 -36.96 -13.92 -0.63
N THR A 36 -35.97 -14.17 -1.48
CA THR A 36 -35.91 -15.41 -2.29
C THR A 36 -35.10 -16.48 -1.56
N PRO A 37 -35.56 -17.73 -1.43
CA PRO A 37 -34.76 -18.79 -0.84
C PRO A 37 -33.46 -19.04 -1.63
N LEU A 38 -32.33 -19.17 -0.93
CA LEU A 38 -31.04 -19.59 -1.46
C LEU A 38 -30.53 -20.79 -0.64
N PRO A 39 -30.89 -22.03 -1.05
CA PRO A 39 -30.41 -23.23 -0.35
C PRO A 39 -28.88 -23.32 -0.39
N LEU A 40 -28.27 -23.80 0.70
CA LEU A 40 -26.84 -24.07 0.75
C LEU A 40 -26.41 -25.06 -0.36
N GLY A 41 -25.27 -24.78 -0.98
CA GLY A 41 -24.73 -25.54 -2.11
C GLY A 41 -25.42 -25.25 -3.44
N LYS A 42 -26.32 -24.26 -3.51
CA LYS A 42 -26.94 -23.78 -4.75
C LYS A 42 -26.52 -22.37 -5.07
N SER A 43 -26.42 -22.08 -6.37
CA SER A 43 -26.16 -20.74 -6.89
C SER A 43 -27.38 -20.17 -7.60
N SER A 44 -27.49 -18.85 -7.63
CA SER A 44 -28.53 -18.12 -8.35
C SER A 44 -27.91 -17.01 -9.18
N THR A 45 -28.04 -17.10 -10.50
CA THR A 45 -27.61 -16.04 -11.43
C THR A 45 -28.77 -15.10 -11.68
N ARG A 46 -28.59 -13.82 -11.37
CA ARG A 46 -29.63 -12.79 -11.50
C ARG A 46 -29.05 -11.47 -12.00
N LYS A 47 -29.97 -10.55 -12.26
CA LYS A 47 -29.71 -9.17 -12.63
C LYS A 47 -30.43 -8.27 -11.63
N VAL A 48 -29.70 -7.34 -11.04
CA VAL A 48 -30.24 -6.31 -10.13
C VAL A 48 -30.12 -4.94 -10.78
N ASP A 49 -31.18 -4.15 -10.68
CA ASP A 49 -31.19 -2.79 -11.20
C ASP A 49 -30.30 -1.85 -10.38
N LYS A 50 -29.96 -0.71 -10.97
CA LYS A 50 -29.15 0.32 -10.31
C LYS A 50 -29.81 0.77 -9.01
N GLN A 51 -29.00 0.85 -7.94
CA GLN A 51 -29.44 1.29 -6.61
C GLN A 51 -30.62 0.50 -6.01
N CYS A 52 -30.84 -0.73 -6.48
CA CYS A 52 -31.80 -1.69 -5.94
C CYS A 52 -31.06 -2.87 -5.31
N ALA A 53 -31.75 -3.65 -4.49
CA ALA A 53 -31.23 -4.88 -3.90
C ALA A 53 -32.16 -6.06 -4.15
N GLN A 54 -31.59 -7.24 -4.31
CA GLN A 54 -32.31 -8.51 -4.31
C GLN A 54 -31.95 -9.29 -3.05
N PHE A 55 -32.96 -9.69 -2.28
CA PHE A 55 -32.81 -10.31 -0.97
C PHE A 55 -32.90 -11.84 -1.08
N PHE A 56 -32.08 -12.51 -0.29
CA PHE A 56 -31.90 -13.94 -0.27
C PHE A 56 -31.95 -14.47 1.17
N GLY A 57 -32.77 -15.50 1.38
CA GLY A 57 -32.86 -16.21 2.65
C GLY A 57 -32.01 -17.47 2.60
N VAL A 58 -31.02 -17.57 3.48
CA VAL A 58 -30.20 -18.77 3.67
C VAL A 58 -30.56 -19.37 5.02
N THR A 59 -31.13 -20.56 5.03
CA THR A 59 -31.40 -21.31 6.27
C THR A 59 -30.23 -22.24 6.56
N ILE A 60 -29.66 -22.13 7.75
CA ILE A 60 -28.58 -23.00 8.22
C ILE A 60 -29.05 -23.88 9.38
N ASP A 61 -28.64 -25.13 9.40
CA ASP A 61 -28.87 -26.05 10.52
C ASP A 61 -27.76 -25.95 11.59
N GLU A 62 -27.86 -26.72 12.66
CA GLU A 62 -26.88 -26.70 13.76
C GLU A 62 -25.48 -27.21 13.35
N GLU A 63 -25.40 -28.20 12.45
CA GLU A 63 -24.11 -28.71 11.98
C GLU A 63 -23.42 -27.65 11.10
N GLN A 64 -24.17 -27.02 10.21
CA GLN A 64 -23.72 -25.96 9.31
C GLN A 64 -23.37 -24.68 10.07
N ALA A 65 -24.15 -24.34 11.10
CA ALA A 65 -23.77 -23.29 12.04
C ALA A 65 -22.41 -23.64 12.62
N ARG A 66 -22.24 -24.78 13.30
CA ARG A 66 -20.95 -25.17 13.91
C ARG A 66 -19.75 -25.20 12.94
N LEU A 67 -19.96 -25.63 11.70
CA LEU A 67 -18.90 -25.72 10.68
C LEU A 67 -18.63 -24.37 10.01
N GLY A 68 -19.60 -23.48 10.00
CA GLY A 68 -19.56 -22.22 9.30
C GLY A 68 -20.05 -22.28 7.84
N ILE A 69 -20.33 -21.09 7.30
CA ILE A 69 -20.75 -20.93 5.90
C ILE A 69 -20.00 -19.78 5.23
N VAL A 70 -19.98 -19.81 3.89
CA VAL A 70 -19.48 -18.72 3.05
C VAL A 70 -20.59 -18.31 2.10
N VAL A 71 -20.86 -17.01 2.04
CA VAL A 71 -21.74 -16.42 1.03
C VAL A 71 -20.88 -15.61 0.08
N ARG A 72 -20.88 -15.98 -1.20
CA ARG A 72 -20.09 -15.33 -2.24
C ARG A 72 -20.96 -14.84 -3.37
N VAL A 73 -20.53 -13.73 -3.97
CA VAL A 73 -21.14 -13.18 -5.17
C VAL A 73 -20.04 -12.93 -6.18
N THR A 74 -20.27 -13.35 -7.44
CA THR A 74 -19.35 -13.10 -8.55
C THR A 74 -20.06 -12.49 -9.74
N SER A 75 -19.32 -11.79 -10.59
CA SER A 75 -19.82 -11.31 -11.89
C SER A 75 -18.73 -11.42 -12.95
N SER A 76 -18.99 -12.23 -13.98
CA SER A 76 -18.17 -12.29 -15.19
C SER A 76 -18.25 -11.04 -16.05
N ALA A 77 -19.32 -10.25 -15.88
CA ALA A 77 -19.48 -8.95 -16.54
C ALA A 77 -18.76 -7.81 -15.79
N GLN A 78 -17.95 -8.14 -14.78
CA GLN A 78 -17.25 -7.18 -13.92
C GLN A 78 -18.19 -6.11 -13.34
N SER A 79 -19.42 -6.51 -13.00
CA SER A 79 -20.42 -5.59 -12.46
C SER A 79 -19.99 -5.09 -11.08
N LYS A 80 -20.29 -3.82 -10.77
CA LYS A 80 -20.15 -3.28 -9.42
C LYS A 80 -21.38 -3.60 -8.60
N PHE A 81 -21.19 -4.23 -7.45
CA PHE A 81 -22.26 -4.57 -6.53
C PHE A 81 -21.76 -4.52 -5.09
N LYS A 82 -22.68 -4.64 -4.14
CA LYS A 82 -22.36 -4.89 -2.74
C LYS A 82 -23.06 -6.16 -2.28
N LEU A 83 -22.37 -6.97 -1.49
CA LEU A 83 -22.97 -8.05 -0.73
C LEU A 83 -23.32 -7.50 0.65
N LEU A 84 -24.57 -7.66 1.05
CA LEU A 84 -25.13 -7.15 2.30
C LEU A 84 -25.59 -8.31 3.16
N TYR A 85 -25.43 -8.19 4.48
CA TYR A 85 -26.01 -9.10 5.46
C TYR A 85 -26.88 -8.31 6.43
N PHE A 86 -28.05 -8.85 6.74
CA PHE A 86 -29.02 -8.22 7.63
C PHE A 86 -29.36 -9.14 8.79
N GLU A 87 -29.53 -8.53 9.97
CA GLU A 87 -30.07 -9.19 11.15
C GLU A 87 -31.57 -8.90 11.26
N GLN A 88 -32.31 -9.86 11.82
CA GLN A 88 -33.74 -9.68 12.04
C GLN A 88 -33.99 -8.78 13.24
N GLU A 89 -34.83 -7.78 13.04
CA GLU A 89 -35.22 -6.81 14.05
C GLU A 89 -36.48 -7.27 14.80
N SER A 90 -36.67 -6.74 16.02
CA SER A 90 -37.84 -7.04 16.85
C SER A 90 -39.18 -6.68 16.22
N ASN A 91 -39.18 -5.70 15.29
CA ASN A 91 -40.36 -5.27 14.53
C ASN A 91 -40.69 -6.20 13.35
N GLY A 92 -39.92 -7.27 13.14
CA GLY A 92 -40.08 -8.22 12.03
C GLY A 92 -39.37 -7.80 10.73
N GLY A 93 -38.74 -6.63 10.69
CA GLY A 93 -37.90 -6.18 9.59
C GLY A 93 -36.46 -6.62 9.71
N TYR A 94 -35.58 -5.99 8.90
CA TYR A 94 -34.19 -6.37 8.76
C TYR A 94 -33.25 -5.16 8.86
N GLY A 95 -32.35 -5.19 9.84
CA GLY A 95 -31.31 -4.18 10.07
C GLY A 95 -30.01 -4.55 9.35
N LEU A 96 -29.39 -3.59 8.64
CA LEU A 96 -28.12 -3.85 7.94
C LEU A 96 -26.99 -4.06 8.95
N ALA A 97 -26.39 -5.24 8.96
CA ALA A 97 -25.32 -5.62 9.88
C ALA A 97 -23.93 -5.63 9.21
N LEU A 98 -23.81 -6.12 7.97
CA LEU A 98 -22.53 -6.11 7.25
C LEU A 98 -22.70 -5.66 5.80
N GLN A 99 -21.65 -5.04 5.27
CA GLN A 99 -21.53 -4.66 3.87
C GLN A 99 -20.14 -5.02 3.34
N GLU A 100 -20.10 -5.65 2.17
CA GLU A 100 -18.89 -5.91 1.39
C GLU A 100 -19.02 -5.30 0.00
N ASP A 101 -18.03 -4.51 -0.39
CA ASP A 101 -17.96 -3.93 -1.73
C ASP A 101 -17.34 -4.94 -2.71
N SER A 102 -17.89 -5.08 -3.91
CA SER A 102 -17.30 -5.93 -4.95
C SER A 102 -15.91 -5.43 -5.35
N GLN A 103 -14.94 -6.34 -5.42
CA GLN A 103 -13.58 -6.06 -5.87
C GLN A 103 -13.29 -6.82 -7.17
N ILE A 104 -12.42 -6.27 -8.01
CA ILE A 104 -11.94 -6.98 -9.21
C ILE A 104 -10.95 -8.05 -8.75
N THR A 105 -11.18 -9.29 -9.17
CA THR A 105 -10.35 -10.46 -8.85
C THR A 105 -10.08 -11.23 -10.15
N GLY A 106 -8.92 -10.98 -10.76
CA GLY A 106 -8.61 -11.50 -12.09
C GLY A 106 -9.55 -10.89 -13.13
N GLU A 107 -10.27 -11.74 -13.86
CA GLU A 107 -11.19 -11.32 -14.93
C GLU A 107 -12.64 -11.08 -14.47
N ILE A 108 -12.95 -11.37 -13.20
CA ILE A 108 -14.29 -11.23 -12.64
C ILE A 108 -14.32 -10.16 -11.54
N THR A 109 -15.50 -9.69 -11.14
CA THR A 109 -15.68 -9.03 -9.85
C THR A 109 -16.25 -9.99 -8.83
N SER A 110 -15.84 -9.87 -7.57
CA SER A 110 -16.29 -10.73 -6.48
C SER A 110 -16.45 -9.98 -5.16
N ALA A 111 -17.37 -10.47 -4.32
CA ALA A 111 -17.46 -10.13 -2.89
C ALA A 111 -17.78 -11.41 -2.11
N GLY A 112 -17.29 -11.52 -0.89
CA GLY A 112 -17.52 -12.69 -0.05
C GLY A 112 -17.64 -12.32 1.43
N MET A 113 -18.56 -12.98 2.12
CA MET A 113 -18.67 -12.97 3.58
C MET A 113 -18.38 -14.37 4.10
N TYR A 114 -17.53 -14.44 5.12
CA TYR A 114 -16.95 -15.67 5.62
C TYR A 114 -17.31 -15.84 7.11
N PHE A 115 -18.19 -16.79 7.41
CA PHE A 115 -18.66 -17.08 8.76
C PHE A 115 -18.08 -18.42 9.20
N LEU A 116 -16.79 -18.45 9.52
CA LEU A 116 -15.97 -19.67 9.60
C LEU A 116 -15.65 -20.15 11.02
N HIS A 117 -16.24 -19.56 12.07
CA HIS A 117 -15.96 -19.95 13.48
C HIS A 117 -14.49 -19.77 13.90
N PHE A 118 -13.80 -18.87 13.20
CA PHE A 118 -12.56 -18.26 13.63
C PHE A 118 -12.53 -16.82 13.14
N GLN A 119 -11.67 -16.00 13.74
CA GLN A 119 -11.55 -14.60 13.35
C GLN A 119 -11.00 -14.47 11.93
N VAL A 120 -11.86 -14.03 11.00
CA VAL A 120 -11.46 -13.58 9.66
C VAL A 120 -11.15 -12.09 9.73
N TYR A 121 -10.21 -11.63 8.91
CA TYR A 121 -9.82 -10.22 8.86
C TYR A 121 -10.14 -9.62 7.50
N ARG A 122 -10.61 -8.36 7.51
CA ARG A 122 -10.68 -7.53 6.31
C ARG A 122 -9.39 -6.76 6.18
N LEU A 123 -8.83 -6.77 4.97
CA LEU A 123 -7.78 -5.83 4.60
C LEU A 123 -8.41 -4.66 3.87
N ASN A 124 -8.64 -3.55 4.57
CA ASN A 124 -9.01 -2.31 3.91
C ASN A 124 -7.75 -1.68 3.31
N PRO A 125 -7.65 -1.52 1.98
CA PRO A 125 -6.48 -0.91 1.34
C PRO A 125 -6.52 0.61 1.53
N ALA A 126 -6.48 1.07 2.77
CA ALA A 126 -6.33 2.49 3.11
C ALA A 126 -4.85 2.88 3.06
N VAL A 127 -4.18 2.65 1.93
CA VAL A 127 -2.89 3.30 1.68
C VAL A 127 -3.21 4.65 1.06
N ASN A 128 -3.24 5.68 1.90
CA ASN A 128 -3.39 7.06 1.46
C ASN A 128 -2.21 7.41 0.54
N THR A 129 -2.42 7.34 -0.77
CA THR A 129 -1.40 7.57 -1.83
C THR A 129 -0.71 8.93 -1.70
N LEU A 130 -1.36 9.91 -1.05
CA LEU A 130 -0.76 11.21 -0.79
C LEU A 130 0.30 11.18 0.33
N ALA A 131 0.19 10.25 1.29
CA ALA A 131 1.18 10.07 2.35
C ALA A 131 2.48 9.40 1.83
N VAL A 132 2.39 8.64 0.73
CA VAL A 132 3.49 7.90 0.11
C VAL A 132 4.59 8.81 -0.45
N SER A 133 4.26 10.05 -0.82
CA SER A 133 5.23 11.00 -1.39
C SER A 133 6.16 11.64 -0.33
N LYS A 134 5.74 11.66 0.94
CA LYS A 134 6.52 12.26 2.03
C LYS A 134 7.38 11.23 2.77
N ASP A 135 6.95 9.97 2.77
CA ASP A 135 7.63 8.89 3.46
C ASP A 135 7.43 7.57 2.69
N PRO A 136 8.34 7.27 1.74
CA PRO A 136 8.27 6.04 0.95
C PRO A 136 8.36 4.77 1.82
N GLU A 137 8.98 4.86 2.99
CA GLU A 137 9.26 3.72 3.87
C GLU A 137 8.05 3.40 4.77
N ALA A 138 7.25 4.41 5.11
CA ALA A 138 5.97 4.22 5.78
C ALA A 138 5.01 3.30 5.00
N VAL A 139 5.17 3.14 3.69
CA VAL A 139 4.36 2.22 2.88
C VAL A 139 4.45 0.80 3.40
N LEU A 140 5.65 0.34 3.79
CA LEU A 140 5.84 -1.01 4.31
C LEU A 140 5.18 -1.16 5.67
N PHE A 141 5.45 -0.22 6.59
CA PHE A 141 4.96 -0.29 7.96
C PHE A 141 3.43 -0.20 8.05
N LYS A 142 2.82 0.62 7.19
CA LYS A 142 1.37 0.82 7.16
C LYS A 142 0.61 -0.19 6.30
N LYS A 143 1.31 -1.13 5.66
CA LYS A 143 0.69 -2.08 4.71
C LYS A 143 -0.39 -2.95 5.35
N LEU A 144 -0.27 -3.23 6.65
CA LEU A 144 -1.22 -4.04 7.43
C LEU A 144 -2.07 -3.21 8.40
N ASP A 145 -2.03 -1.87 8.36
CA ASP A 145 -2.84 -1.03 9.25
C ASP A 145 -4.33 -1.31 9.03
N GLY A 146 -4.72 -1.49 7.76
CA GLY A 146 -6.09 -1.80 7.36
C GLY A 146 -6.56 -3.21 7.69
N PHE A 147 -5.70 -4.08 8.24
CA PHE A 147 -6.03 -5.45 8.64
C PHE A 147 -6.80 -5.45 9.96
N HIS A 148 -8.12 -5.55 9.89
CA HIS A 148 -9.04 -5.47 11.02
C HIS A 148 -9.93 -6.71 11.10
N PRO A 149 -10.30 -7.16 12.31
CA PRO A 149 -11.21 -8.28 12.46
C PRO A 149 -12.58 -7.97 11.83
N CYS A 150 -13.17 -8.94 11.13
CA CYS A 150 -14.57 -8.90 10.74
C CYS A 150 -15.47 -8.81 11.98
N GLU A 151 -16.49 -7.96 11.94
CA GLU A 151 -17.44 -7.72 13.03
C GLU A 151 -18.27 -8.97 13.37
N VAL A 152 -18.58 -9.78 12.36
CA VAL A 152 -19.32 -11.04 12.51
C VAL A 152 -18.52 -12.16 11.87
N SER A 153 -18.16 -13.17 12.66
CA SER A 153 -17.41 -14.35 12.23
C SER A 153 -18.24 -15.64 12.28
N GLU A 154 -19.44 -15.58 12.84
CA GLU A 154 -20.27 -16.75 13.16
C GLU A 154 -21.75 -16.44 12.94
N LEU A 155 -22.51 -17.48 12.60
CA LEU A 155 -23.95 -17.42 12.39
C LEU A 155 -24.62 -18.55 13.17
N LYS A 156 -25.78 -18.27 13.77
CA LYS A 156 -26.55 -19.25 14.55
C LYS A 156 -27.43 -20.10 13.64
N SER A 157 -27.78 -21.31 14.05
CA SER A 157 -28.82 -22.10 13.36
C SER A 157 -30.09 -21.27 13.16
N GLY A 158 -30.65 -21.30 11.95
CA GLY A 158 -31.83 -20.54 11.58
C GLY A 158 -31.73 -19.78 10.25
N PRO A 159 -32.70 -18.89 9.98
CA PRO A 159 -32.74 -18.10 8.76
C PRO A 159 -31.81 -16.88 8.83
N HIS A 160 -31.10 -16.62 7.75
CA HIS A 160 -30.22 -15.47 7.56
C HIS A 160 -30.52 -14.74 6.27
N ILE A 161 -30.49 -13.40 6.32
CA ILE A 161 -30.86 -12.56 5.19
C ILE A 161 -29.62 -11.92 4.60
N PHE A 162 -29.41 -12.18 3.32
CA PHE A 162 -28.38 -11.56 2.50
C PHE A 162 -29.03 -10.75 1.38
N ALA A 163 -28.32 -9.78 0.84
CA ALA A 163 -28.76 -9.11 -0.37
C ALA A 163 -27.61 -8.77 -1.31
N VAL A 164 -27.91 -8.73 -2.61
CA VAL A 164 -27.00 -8.17 -3.62
C VAL A 164 -27.54 -6.83 -4.08
N TYR A 165 -26.78 -5.78 -3.80
CA TYR A 165 -27.12 -4.40 -4.17
C TYR A 165 -26.39 -3.97 -5.44
N GLY A 166 -27.13 -3.42 -6.40
CA GLY A 166 -26.59 -2.87 -7.65
C GLY A 166 -25.88 -1.53 -7.43
N ASP A 167 -24.56 -1.58 -7.25
CA ASP A 167 -23.73 -0.41 -6.89
C ASP A 167 -23.19 0.35 -8.11
N ASN A 168 -23.94 0.31 -9.21
CA ASN A 168 -23.62 1.01 -10.44
C ASN A 168 -24.69 2.07 -10.72
N PHE A 169 -24.25 3.30 -11.01
CA PHE A 169 -25.16 4.44 -11.25
C PHE A 169 -25.83 4.40 -12.63
N PHE A 170 -25.27 3.67 -13.59
CA PHE A 170 -25.66 3.74 -15.00
C PHE A 170 -26.21 2.44 -15.55
N LYS A 171 -25.73 1.29 -15.06
CA LYS A 171 -26.09 -0.03 -15.57
C LYS A 171 -26.55 -0.93 -14.44
N SER A 172 -27.49 -1.82 -14.75
CA SER A 172 -27.80 -2.98 -13.90
C SER A 172 -26.57 -3.87 -13.72
N SER A 173 -26.52 -4.59 -12.61
CA SER A 173 -25.45 -5.53 -12.28
C SER A 173 -25.95 -6.96 -12.48
N THR A 174 -25.27 -7.72 -13.34
CA THR A 174 -25.49 -9.17 -13.47
C THR A 174 -24.52 -9.88 -12.55
N TYR A 175 -25.00 -10.86 -11.78
CA TYR A 175 -24.20 -11.54 -10.77
C TYR A 175 -24.67 -12.99 -10.57
N THR A 176 -23.84 -13.78 -9.92
CA THR A 176 -24.18 -15.10 -9.38
C THR A 176 -23.91 -15.10 -7.88
N ILE A 177 -24.93 -15.33 -7.07
CA ILE A 177 -24.80 -15.51 -5.62
C ILE A 177 -24.82 -17.00 -5.27
N GLU A 178 -24.05 -17.40 -4.28
CA GLU A 178 -24.01 -18.76 -3.76
C GLU A 178 -23.73 -18.75 -2.26
N ALA A 179 -24.43 -19.60 -1.52
CA ALA A 179 -24.16 -19.87 -0.11
C ALA A 179 -23.65 -21.30 0.01
N MET A 180 -22.55 -21.53 0.72
CA MET A 180 -21.87 -22.83 0.82
C MET A 180 -21.53 -23.16 2.26
N CYS A 181 -21.63 -24.44 2.61
CA CYS A 181 -21.11 -24.93 3.88
C CYS A 181 -19.57 -24.95 3.83
N ALA A 182 -18.91 -24.46 4.88
CA ALA A 182 -17.45 -24.43 4.96
C ALA A 182 -16.83 -25.84 4.95
N LYS A 183 -17.61 -26.88 5.29
CA LYS A 183 -17.22 -28.30 5.16
C LYS A 183 -16.66 -28.62 3.77
N SER A 184 -17.25 -28.05 2.71
CA SER A 184 -16.79 -28.26 1.33
C SER A 184 -15.42 -27.63 1.03
N TYR A 185 -14.88 -26.82 1.95
CA TYR A 185 -13.64 -26.07 1.81
C TYR A 185 -12.74 -26.18 3.04
N GLU A 186 -12.88 -27.23 3.86
CA GLU A 186 -12.18 -27.39 5.15
C GLU A 186 -10.66 -27.14 5.06
N GLN A 187 -9.99 -27.74 4.07
CA GLN A 187 -8.56 -27.52 3.84
C GLN A 187 -8.22 -26.06 3.52
N THR A 188 -9.09 -25.37 2.77
CA THR A 188 -8.92 -23.96 2.44
C THR A 188 -9.18 -23.07 3.66
N SER A 189 -10.18 -23.41 4.48
CA SER A 189 -10.49 -22.72 5.74
C SER A 189 -9.35 -22.81 6.74
N GLU A 190 -8.73 -23.99 6.91
CA GLU A 190 -7.57 -24.16 7.79
C GLU A 190 -6.33 -23.41 7.27
N LYS A 191 -6.10 -23.41 5.96
CA LYS A 191 -5.05 -22.59 5.33
C LYS A 191 -5.31 -21.09 5.56
N LEU A 192 -6.56 -20.65 5.44
CA LEU A 192 -6.95 -19.27 5.70
C LEU A 192 -6.67 -18.89 7.15
N LYS A 193 -7.12 -19.70 8.11
CA LYS A 193 -6.83 -19.53 9.54
C LYS A 193 -5.33 -19.41 9.82
N GLY A 194 -4.53 -20.26 9.19
CA GLY A 194 -3.07 -20.23 9.30
C GLY A 194 -2.43 -18.96 8.73
N ILE A 195 -2.88 -18.47 7.57
CA ILE A 195 -2.33 -17.24 6.98
C ILE A 195 -2.78 -15.98 7.74
N GLU A 196 -4.03 -15.95 8.24
CA GLU A 196 -4.56 -14.87 9.06
C GLU A 196 -3.73 -14.71 10.35
N ALA A 197 -3.42 -15.82 11.03
CA ALA A 197 -2.55 -15.81 12.21
C ALA A 197 -1.14 -15.28 11.90
N LYS A 198 -0.56 -15.68 10.76
CA LYS A 198 0.76 -15.19 10.32
C LYS A 198 0.73 -13.70 9.99
N LEU A 199 -0.32 -13.20 9.33
CA LEU A 199 -0.48 -11.78 9.02
C LEU A 199 -0.64 -10.94 10.28
N LEU A 200 -1.42 -11.42 11.25
CA LEU A 200 -1.57 -10.75 12.55
C LEU A 200 -0.23 -10.67 13.29
N ALA A 201 0.52 -11.77 13.37
CA ALA A 201 1.86 -11.78 13.96
C ALA A 201 2.78 -10.78 13.23
N LYS A 202 2.76 -10.79 11.89
CA LYS A 202 3.58 -9.88 11.09
C LYS A 202 3.20 -8.41 11.26
N LYS A 203 1.92 -8.09 11.45
CA LYS A 203 1.46 -6.73 11.77
C LYS A 203 2.10 -6.22 13.06
N ASN A 204 2.09 -7.04 14.11
CA ASN A 204 2.71 -6.70 15.39
C ASN A 204 4.23 -6.55 15.28
N ASP A 205 4.88 -7.43 14.52
CA ASP A 205 6.32 -7.35 14.25
C ASP A 205 6.69 -6.09 13.47
N LEU A 206 5.88 -5.71 12.47
CA LEU A 206 6.11 -4.48 11.69
C LEU A 206 6.01 -3.23 12.56
N HIS A 207 5.06 -3.16 13.51
CA HIS A 207 4.97 -2.03 14.44
C HIS A 207 6.21 -1.92 15.34
N ARG A 208 6.77 -3.06 15.80
CA ARG A 208 8.02 -3.06 16.59
C ARG A 208 9.20 -2.64 15.72
N PHE A 209 9.32 -3.23 14.54
CA PHE A 209 10.39 -2.96 13.59
C PHE A 209 10.38 -1.50 13.13
N GLU A 210 9.22 -0.86 12.96
CA GLU A 210 9.13 0.56 12.64
C GLU A 210 9.89 1.42 13.65
N SER A 211 9.71 1.16 14.95
CA SER A 211 10.40 1.91 16.01
C SER A 211 11.92 1.77 15.92
N GLU A 212 12.41 0.56 15.72
CA GLU A 212 13.85 0.28 15.57
C GLU A 212 14.42 0.94 14.32
N TYR A 213 13.70 0.81 13.20
CA TYR A 213 14.05 1.40 11.92
C TYR A 213 14.18 2.92 12.01
N ARG A 214 13.21 3.60 12.62
CA ARG A 214 13.23 5.08 12.77
C ARG A 214 14.40 5.55 13.63
N LYS A 215 14.75 4.81 14.69
CA LYS A 215 15.91 5.12 15.54
C LYS A 215 17.21 4.99 14.76
N ALA A 216 17.38 3.89 14.01
CA ALA A 216 18.56 3.67 13.18
C ALA A 216 18.69 4.75 12.08
N ALA A 217 17.59 5.11 11.42
CA ALA A 217 17.56 6.15 10.40
C ALA A 217 17.97 7.53 10.96
N ALA A 218 17.47 7.88 12.15
CA ALA A 218 17.85 9.13 12.83
C ALA A 218 19.35 9.15 13.17
N HIS A 219 19.88 8.05 13.72
CA HIS A 219 21.30 7.95 14.05
C HIS A 219 22.20 7.98 12.81
N PHE A 220 21.81 7.30 11.73
CA PHE A 220 22.53 7.37 10.45
C PHE A 220 22.60 8.80 9.92
N GLN A 221 21.49 9.55 10.00
CA GLN A 221 21.46 10.95 9.59
C GLN A 221 22.40 11.81 10.43
N GLU A 222 22.43 11.61 11.75
CA GLU A 222 23.34 12.29 12.67
C GLU A 222 24.80 12.04 12.31
N VAL A 223 25.19 10.76 12.13
CA VAL A 223 26.56 10.37 11.79
C VAL A 223 26.96 10.91 10.40
N THR A 224 26.04 10.90 9.44
CA THR A 224 26.27 11.44 8.09
C THR A 224 26.50 12.95 8.13
N ASN A 225 25.71 13.67 8.92
CA ASN A 225 25.89 15.12 9.11
C ASN A 225 27.24 15.43 9.76
N LYS A 226 27.60 14.68 10.80
CA LYS A 226 28.91 14.83 11.46
C LYS A 226 30.06 14.57 10.48
N TYR A 227 30.00 13.49 9.71
CA TYR A 227 31.02 13.19 8.69
C TYR A 227 31.19 14.34 7.69
N ALA A 228 30.08 14.93 7.21
CA ALA A 228 30.13 16.06 6.29
C ALA A 228 30.83 17.29 6.93
N GLN A 229 30.53 17.59 8.20
CA GLN A 229 31.17 18.68 8.94
C GLN A 229 32.66 18.43 9.14
N GLU A 230 33.04 17.24 9.61
CA GLU A 230 34.45 16.87 9.82
C GLU A 230 35.26 16.94 8.51
N LYS A 231 34.66 16.47 7.40
CA LYS A 231 35.27 16.56 6.06
C LYS A 231 35.53 18.01 5.65
N GLU A 232 34.58 18.91 5.90
CA GLU A 232 34.74 20.34 5.60
C GLU A 232 35.84 20.98 6.46
N VAL A 233 35.86 20.68 7.76
CA VAL A 233 36.91 21.15 8.69
C VAL A 233 38.29 20.71 8.21
N VAL A 234 38.46 19.42 7.87
CA VAL A 234 39.74 18.89 7.38
C VAL A 234 40.16 19.57 6.07
N ASN A 235 39.25 19.76 5.12
CA ASN A 235 39.55 20.44 3.86
C ASN A 235 40.00 21.89 4.07
N ASN A 236 39.35 22.61 5.00
CA ASN A 236 39.72 23.98 5.33
C ASN A 236 41.12 24.04 5.97
N LEU A 237 41.42 23.14 6.92
CA LEU A 237 42.73 23.04 7.55
C LEU A 237 43.84 22.69 6.54
N LEU A 238 43.58 21.78 5.61
CA LEU A 238 44.52 21.44 4.54
C LEU A 238 44.78 22.65 3.63
N THR A 239 43.73 23.38 3.27
CA THR A 239 43.84 24.59 2.44
C THR A 239 44.68 25.67 3.13
N GLU A 240 44.43 25.93 4.41
CA GLU A 240 45.19 26.89 5.21
C GLU A 240 46.66 26.46 5.34
N ARG A 241 46.91 25.17 5.64
CA ARG A 241 48.25 24.59 5.69
C ARG A 241 49.02 24.81 4.38
N ASP A 242 48.38 24.50 3.26
CA ASP A 242 49.01 24.60 1.94
C ASP A 242 49.31 26.07 1.57
N ALA A 243 48.45 27.01 1.97
CA ALA A 243 48.70 28.44 1.80
C ALA A 243 49.91 28.92 2.63
N ILE A 244 50.04 28.46 3.89
CA ILE A 244 51.19 28.76 4.74
C ILE A 244 52.47 28.20 4.11
N GLN A 245 52.45 26.94 3.64
CA GLN A 245 53.61 26.33 2.99
C GLN A 245 54.02 27.06 1.69
N ALA A 246 53.05 27.49 0.87
CA ALA A 246 53.31 28.27 -0.33
C ALA A 246 53.99 29.62 -0.02
N SER A 247 53.69 30.23 1.14
CA SER A 247 54.30 31.51 1.54
C SER A 247 55.81 31.43 1.79
N PHE A 248 56.34 30.27 2.18
CA PHE A 248 57.78 30.06 2.35
C PHE A 248 58.52 29.85 1.03
N THR A 249 57.80 29.44 -0.03
CA THR A 249 58.38 29.08 -1.32
C THR A 249 58.18 30.16 -2.38
N THR A 250 57.29 31.13 -2.15
CA THR A 250 57.14 32.30 -3.01
C THR A 250 58.11 33.41 -2.62
N VAL A 251 59.21 33.51 -3.37
CA VAL A 251 60.12 34.67 -3.29
C VAL A 251 59.36 35.89 -3.80
N LYS A 252 59.07 36.87 -2.93
CA LYS A 252 58.58 38.19 -3.36
C LYS A 252 59.66 38.84 -4.24
N PRO A 253 59.38 39.21 -5.51
CA PRO A 253 60.31 40.01 -6.28
C PRO A 253 60.43 41.35 -5.56
N THR A 254 61.59 41.62 -4.97
CA THR A 254 61.93 42.94 -4.49
C THR A 254 61.87 43.88 -5.69
N ALA A 255 60.93 44.82 -5.67
CA ALA A 255 60.84 45.87 -6.66
C ALA A 255 62.07 46.79 -6.51
N ASN A 256 63.17 46.42 -7.14
CA ASN A 256 64.24 47.33 -7.49
C ASN A 256 64.19 47.54 -9.01
N THR A 257 63.59 48.66 -9.37
CA THR A 257 63.69 49.28 -10.68
C THR A 257 65.17 49.54 -11.01
N ILE A 258 65.64 49.06 -12.16
CA ILE A 258 66.41 49.77 -13.22
C ILE A 258 67.10 48.72 -14.13
N VAL A 259 66.40 48.34 -15.21
CA VAL A 259 66.79 48.35 -16.63
C VAL A 259 68.30 48.21 -16.98
N ASN A 260 68.73 47.17 -17.71
CA ASN A 260 68.86 47.16 -19.19
C ASN A 260 69.65 45.95 -19.78
N ASN A 261 69.24 45.52 -20.99
CA ASN A 261 69.93 44.73 -22.04
C ASN A 261 70.45 43.31 -21.72
N GLY A 262 70.31 42.27 -22.54
CA GLY A 262 69.84 42.10 -23.92
C GLY A 262 70.42 40.77 -24.47
N GLY A 263 69.76 40.13 -25.44
CA GLY A 263 70.33 39.06 -26.26
C GLY A 263 69.81 37.65 -25.97
N GLY A 264 69.04 37.10 -26.92
CA GLY A 264 68.62 35.69 -26.89
C GLY A 264 69.68 34.73 -27.43
N ILE A 265 69.41 33.42 -27.30
CA ILE A 265 69.65 32.37 -28.30
C ILE A 265 68.98 31.05 -27.84
N LYS A 266 68.49 30.32 -28.84
CA LYS A 266 67.76 29.05 -28.86
C LYS A 266 68.59 27.81 -28.47
N VAL A 267 67.88 26.67 -28.42
CA VAL A 267 68.27 25.23 -28.56
C VAL A 267 68.13 24.47 -27.23
N SER A 268 67.60 23.25 -27.10
CA SER A 268 66.70 22.35 -27.87
C SER A 268 66.57 21.06 -27.04
N ASN A 269 65.38 20.50 -26.97
CA ASN A 269 64.98 19.10 -26.71
C ASN A 269 65.64 18.23 -25.63
N GLY A 270 64.76 17.63 -24.83
CA GLY A 270 64.97 16.40 -24.08
C GLY A 270 63.64 15.93 -23.48
N ASP A 271 62.78 15.36 -24.33
CA ASP A 271 61.52 14.71 -23.97
C ASP A 271 61.68 13.66 -22.88
N PHE A 272 60.78 13.66 -21.89
CA PHE A 272 60.14 12.43 -21.39
C PHE A 272 58.74 12.78 -20.89
N ASN A 273 57.75 12.40 -21.68
CA ASN A 273 56.35 12.24 -21.28
C ASN A 273 55.98 10.78 -21.62
N PRO A 274 55.23 10.07 -20.77
CA PRO A 274 53.83 9.86 -21.13
C PRO A 274 52.91 9.94 -19.89
N ALA A 275 51.94 10.85 -19.88
CA ALA A 275 50.59 10.71 -20.43
C ALA A 275 49.52 10.14 -19.45
N ILE A 276 48.68 11.08 -18.98
CA ILE A 276 47.18 11.03 -18.90
C ILE A 276 46.53 10.40 -17.63
N PRO A 277 45.35 10.87 -17.15
CA PRO A 277 44.49 11.99 -17.61
C PRO A 277 44.23 13.09 -16.56
N LYS A 278 44.08 14.32 -17.06
CA LYS A 278 43.29 15.38 -16.41
C LYS A 278 41.82 14.97 -16.45
N VAL A 279 41.19 14.76 -15.30
CA VAL A 279 39.73 14.78 -15.18
C VAL A 279 39.33 16.18 -14.74
N ASN A 280 38.58 16.84 -15.61
CA ASN A 280 37.84 18.07 -15.34
C ASN A 280 36.88 17.81 -14.16
N GLU A 281 37.23 18.27 -12.95
CA GLU A 281 36.25 18.41 -11.88
C GLU A 281 35.60 19.80 -12.00
N ASN A 282 34.58 19.83 -12.85
CA ASN A 282 33.53 20.82 -12.73
C ASN A 282 32.28 20.07 -12.27
N ILE A 283 32.21 19.77 -10.97
CA ILE A 283 31.00 19.18 -10.35
C ILE A 283 30.35 20.28 -9.52
N ASN A 284 29.31 20.83 -10.12
CA ASN A 284 28.36 21.75 -9.52
C ASN A 284 27.85 21.20 -8.17
N ALA A 285 27.74 22.11 -7.20
CA ALA A 285 27.07 21.90 -5.93
C ALA A 285 25.58 21.60 -6.14
N LYS A 286 25.22 20.34 -6.42
CA LYS A 286 23.83 19.84 -6.34
C LYS A 286 23.67 18.32 -6.38
N ASP A 287 24.65 17.54 -5.91
CA ASP A 287 24.44 16.10 -5.75
C ASP A 287 24.05 15.76 -4.31
N LYS A 288 22.73 15.62 -4.11
CA LYS A 288 22.17 14.86 -2.99
C LYS A 288 22.85 13.50 -2.97
N PHE A 289 23.48 13.16 -1.85
CA PHE A 289 24.09 11.86 -1.60
C PHE A 289 23.01 10.77 -1.78
N ASP A 290 23.05 10.06 -2.91
CA ASP A 290 22.05 9.05 -3.26
C ASP A 290 22.36 7.76 -2.48
N VAL A 291 21.67 7.59 -1.36
CA VAL A 291 21.76 6.46 -0.42
C VAL A 291 21.72 5.10 -1.14
N LYS A 292 21.07 5.01 -2.31
CA LYS A 292 21.02 3.77 -3.12
C LYS A 292 22.37 3.33 -3.66
N LYS A 293 23.28 4.25 -3.98
CA LYS A 293 24.63 3.92 -4.50
C LYS A 293 25.54 3.31 -3.43
N TRP A 294 25.28 3.58 -2.16
CA TRP A 294 26.08 3.03 -1.06
C TRP A 294 25.65 1.59 -0.72
N PHE A 295 24.35 1.33 -0.61
CA PHE A 295 23.81 -0.02 -0.39
C PHE A 295 24.19 -1.01 -1.51
N SER A 296 24.21 -0.56 -2.76
CA SER A 296 24.60 -1.41 -3.90
C SER A 296 26.07 -1.82 -3.88
N LYS A 297 26.95 -1.00 -3.29
CA LYS A 297 28.38 -1.32 -3.12
C LYS A 297 28.64 -2.37 -2.02
N TRP A 298 27.78 -2.43 -1.01
CA TRP A 298 27.93 -3.37 0.12
C TRP A 298 27.44 -4.78 -0.24
N ASN A 299 26.33 -4.90 -0.99
CA ASN A 299 25.83 -6.20 -1.45
C ASN A 299 26.75 -6.92 -2.46
N HIS A 300 27.72 -6.21 -3.07
CA HIS A 300 28.69 -6.83 -3.98
C HIS A 300 29.97 -7.30 -3.27
N SER A 301 30.13 -7.07 -1.96
CA SER A 301 31.29 -7.55 -1.20
C SER A 301 31.07 -8.89 -0.48
N GLU A 302 29.86 -9.44 -0.47
CA GLU A 302 29.56 -10.72 0.20
C GLU A 302 29.63 -11.96 -0.70
N ASP A 303 29.88 -11.81 -2.00
CA ASP A 303 29.91 -12.94 -2.96
C ASP A 303 31.32 -13.41 -3.36
N LYS A 304 32.34 -13.10 -2.55
CA LYS A 304 33.68 -13.69 -2.67
C LYS A 304 34.25 -14.05 -1.31
N GLY A 305 33.78 -15.17 -0.77
CA GLY A 305 34.38 -15.94 0.32
C GLY A 305 34.13 -17.41 0.08
#